data_AF-A0AAW0V759-F1
#
_entry.id   AF-A0AAW0V759-F1
#
_cell.length_a   1.000
_cell.length_b   1.000
_cell.length_c   1.000
_cell.angle_alpha   90.00
_cell.angle_beta   90.00
_cell.angle_gamma   90.00
#
_symmetry.space_group_name_H-M   'P 1'
#
loop_
_entity.id
_entity.type
_entity.pdbx_description
1 polymer ?
#
loop_
_entity_poly.entity_id
_entity_poly.type
_entity_poly.pdbx_seq_one_letter_code
_entity_poly.pdbx_strand_id
1 'polypeptide(L)'
;MRLHLRLRLWVALALGYVLLMGFVHLFHIPLRSRTFHSHYDMSDEGVLEKTHSAVKKMVEKYAKAALEHPGSGAETAQQITLLTKTFKKADSNANEVLELSELSSWIAKKTKEHLTLALRDNIFTFTAIDLNPRNGVVSWEEFHAYFLQQHGYDDEFIKNHEHNHKGLPREIKEAIMRDKAAWSEAARSDPDQLTLDEFLAFRHPESSHATILNIVEETIARLDIDGDGQLTSEEFADPEINEVPDGITPERYKEERLKDFKIADGDKNGLLDRKELLHFIDPRNTHHAEKEALNLMTAADTDQDGVLTLLEVLGQRELFMASKMVDAARSFHDEF
;
A
#
# COMPACT_ATOMS: atom_id res chain seq x y z
N MET A 1 44.93 -57.32 -15.54
CA MET A 1 45.22 -56.95 -14.13
C MET A 1 44.46 -55.71 -13.62
N ARG A 2 43.66 -54.98 -14.43
CA ARG A 2 42.90 -53.78 -13.98
C ARG A 2 41.42 -54.02 -13.61
N LEU A 3 40.82 -55.16 -13.96
CA LEU A 3 39.42 -55.47 -13.65
C LEU A 3 39.23 -55.92 -12.18
N HIS A 4 40.13 -56.75 -11.65
CA HIS A 4 40.06 -57.22 -10.26
C HIS A 4 40.22 -56.10 -9.22
N LEU A 5 40.93 -55.02 -9.59
CA LEU A 5 41.12 -53.87 -8.68
C LEU A 5 39.83 -53.05 -8.53
N ARG A 6 39.08 -52.87 -9.63
CA ARG A 6 37.78 -52.16 -9.59
C ARG A 6 36.73 -52.96 -8.86
N LEU A 7 36.65 -54.28 -9.10
CA LEU A 7 35.68 -55.13 -8.40
C LEU A 7 35.93 -55.16 -6.89
N ARG A 8 37.19 -55.20 -6.45
CA ARG A 8 37.56 -55.10 -5.03
C ARG A 8 37.19 -53.75 -4.42
N LEU A 9 37.30 -52.66 -5.18
CA LEU A 9 36.91 -51.33 -4.72
C LEU A 9 35.39 -51.21 -4.52
N TRP A 10 34.60 -51.75 -5.45
CA TRP A 10 33.14 -51.74 -5.37
C TRP A 10 32.62 -52.66 -4.24
N VAL A 11 33.25 -53.81 -4.04
CA VAL A 11 32.91 -54.71 -2.92
C VAL A 11 33.28 -54.07 -1.57
N ALA A 12 34.41 -53.37 -1.48
CA ALA A 12 34.80 -52.64 -0.26
C ALA A 12 33.85 -51.47 0.04
N LEU A 13 33.41 -50.72 -0.97
CA LEU A 13 32.43 -49.64 -0.81
C LEU A 13 31.05 -50.16 -0.41
N ALA A 14 30.61 -51.30 -0.99
CA ALA A 14 29.34 -51.92 -0.63
C ALA A 14 29.36 -52.45 0.82
N LEU A 15 30.45 -53.08 1.24
CA LEU A 15 30.65 -53.52 2.64
C LEU A 15 30.71 -52.33 3.61
N GLY A 16 31.35 -51.23 3.22
CA GLY A 16 31.36 -49.99 3.99
C GLY A 16 29.97 -49.39 4.13
N TYR A 17 29.16 -49.38 3.07
CA TYR A 17 27.79 -48.88 3.09
C TYR A 17 26.86 -49.74 3.95
N VAL A 18 26.98 -51.07 3.89
CA VAL A 18 26.19 -51.98 4.73
C VAL A 18 26.60 -51.87 6.20
N LEU A 19 27.89 -51.68 6.51
CA LEU A 19 28.34 -51.36 7.87
C LEU A 19 27.84 -49.99 8.35
N LEU A 20 27.81 -48.99 7.48
CA LEU A 20 27.28 -47.66 7.80
C LEU A 20 25.77 -47.71 8.06
N MET A 21 24.99 -48.41 7.23
CA MET A 21 23.55 -48.60 7.44
C MET A 21 23.28 -49.45 8.68
N GLY A 22 24.08 -50.49 8.95
CA GLY A 22 24.01 -51.27 10.18
C GLY A 22 24.32 -50.42 11.42
N PHE A 23 25.29 -49.51 11.35
CA PHE A 23 25.62 -48.58 12.42
C PHE A 23 24.50 -47.55 12.65
N VAL A 24 23.89 -47.02 11.58
CA VAL A 24 22.73 -46.12 11.65
C VAL A 24 21.48 -46.82 12.21
N HIS A 25 21.32 -48.12 11.95
CA HIS A 25 20.17 -48.88 12.47
C HIS A 25 20.36 -49.36 13.92
N LEU A 26 21.59 -49.67 14.33
CA LEU A 26 21.94 -50.13 15.68
C LEU A 26 22.12 -48.97 16.67
N PHE A 27 22.57 -47.81 16.20
CA PHE A 27 22.53 -46.54 16.92
C PHE A 27 21.44 -45.67 16.29
N HIS A 28 20.21 -45.81 16.77
CA HIS A 28 19.12 -44.88 16.49
C HIS A 28 19.52 -43.47 16.96
N ILE A 29 20.25 -42.74 16.12
CA ILE A 29 20.59 -41.33 16.31
C ILE A 29 19.44 -40.56 15.66
N PRO A 30 18.54 -39.93 16.41
CA PRO A 30 17.55 -39.05 15.82
C PRO A 30 18.28 -37.91 15.12
N LEU A 31 18.02 -37.71 13.83
CA LEU A 31 18.42 -36.49 13.11
C LEU A 31 17.58 -35.32 13.64
N ARG A 32 17.96 -34.82 14.81
CA ARG A 32 17.55 -33.53 15.35
C ARG A 32 18.40 -32.48 14.64
N SER A 33 17.77 -31.59 13.89
CA SER A 33 18.43 -30.38 13.39
C SER A 33 19.07 -29.66 14.57
N ARG A 34 20.27 -29.13 14.35
CA ARG A 34 21.07 -28.44 15.35
C ARG A 34 20.36 -27.13 15.71
N THR A 35 19.49 -27.18 16.70
CA THR A 35 19.05 -25.99 17.41
C THR A 35 20.28 -25.36 18.06
N PHE A 36 20.56 -24.12 17.69
CA PHE A 36 21.47 -23.27 18.43
C PHE A 36 20.81 -23.03 19.80
N HIS A 37 21.32 -23.66 20.85
CA HIS A 37 20.96 -23.29 22.22
C HIS A 37 21.62 -21.95 22.52
N SER A 38 20.93 -20.84 22.21
CA SER A 38 20.98 -19.70 23.11
C SER A 38 20.32 -20.15 24.40
N HIS A 39 20.99 -19.97 25.52
CA HIS A 39 20.41 -20.22 26.84
C HIS A 39 19.34 -19.16 27.10
N TYR A 40 18.14 -19.40 26.58
CA TYR A 40 16.90 -18.76 26.97
C TYR A 40 15.98 -19.86 27.49
N ASP A 41 15.71 -19.81 28.79
CA ASP A 41 14.74 -20.66 29.47
C ASP A 41 13.34 -20.18 29.06
N MET A 42 12.84 -20.71 27.94
CA MET A 42 11.48 -20.50 27.44
C MET A 42 10.55 -21.51 28.13
N SER A 43 10.01 -21.10 29.27
CA SER A 43 8.70 -21.57 29.69
C SER A 43 7.65 -20.91 28.76
N ASP A 44 7.42 -21.55 27.62
CA ASP A 44 6.65 -21.07 26.46
C ASP A 44 5.15 -20.80 26.73
N GLU A 45 4.62 -21.15 27.90
CA GLU A 45 3.28 -20.70 28.30
C GLU A 45 3.29 -19.27 28.87
N GLY A 46 4.39 -18.84 29.51
CA GLY A 46 4.42 -17.60 30.29
C GLY A 46 4.60 -16.32 29.47
N VAL A 47 5.21 -16.38 28.27
CA VAL A 47 5.42 -15.20 27.41
C VAL A 47 4.19 -14.93 26.56
N LEU A 48 3.61 -15.97 25.94
CA LEU A 48 2.32 -15.93 25.23
C LEU A 48 1.16 -15.54 26.16
N GLU A 49 1.13 -16.08 27.38
CA GLU A 49 0.11 -15.70 28.36
C GLU A 49 0.32 -14.25 28.85
N LYS A 50 1.56 -13.76 28.93
CA LYS A 50 1.86 -12.36 29.25
C LYS A 50 1.46 -11.41 28.11
N THR A 51 1.70 -11.75 26.85
CA THR A 51 1.30 -10.92 25.70
C THR A 51 -0.22 -10.91 25.56
N HIS A 52 -0.88 -12.07 25.66
CA HIS A 52 -2.35 -12.15 25.65
C HIS A 52 -2.97 -11.44 26.86
N SER A 53 -2.37 -11.55 28.05
CA SER A 53 -2.80 -10.82 29.26
C SER A 53 -2.57 -9.31 29.14
N ALA A 54 -1.48 -8.87 28.51
CA ALA A 54 -1.17 -7.47 28.28
C ALA A 54 -2.13 -6.86 27.24
N VAL A 55 -2.37 -7.55 26.13
CA VAL A 55 -3.36 -7.15 25.11
C VAL A 55 -4.75 -7.12 25.73
N LYS A 56 -5.15 -8.15 26.48
CA LYS A 56 -6.44 -8.18 27.17
C LYS A 56 -6.58 -7.04 28.18
N LYS A 57 -5.55 -6.75 28.97
CA LYS A 57 -5.52 -5.61 29.90
C LYS A 57 -5.55 -4.27 29.18
N MET A 58 -4.88 -4.11 28.04
CA MET A 58 -4.98 -2.90 27.23
C MET A 58 -6.40 -2.75 26.68
N VAL A 59 -6.94 -3.78 26.03
CA VAL A 59 -8.32 -3.77 25.51
C VAL A 59 -9.33 -3.48 26.62
N GLU A 60 -9.19 -4.07 27.81
CA GLU A 60 -10.01 -3.77 28.99
C GLU A 60 -9.81 -2.34 29.52
N LYS A 61 -8.58 -1.83 29.52
CA LYS A 61 -8.25 -0.45 29.91
C LYS A 61 -8.86 0.56 28.94
N TYR A 62 -8.80 0.30 27.64
CA TYR A 62 -9.41 1.17 26.61
C TYR A 62 -10.92 1.05 26.58
N ALA A 63 -11.47 -0.15 26.79
CA ALA A 63 -12.92 -0.34 26.96
C ALA A 63 -13.44 0.41 28.19
N LYS A 64 -12.68 0.47 29.29
CA LYS A 64 -12.98 1.32 30.45
C LYS A 64 -12.84 2.81 30.14
N ALA A 65 -11.78 3.23 29.45
CA ALA A 65 -11.61 4.62 29.03
C ALA A 65 -12.72 5.10 28.06
N ALA A 66 -13.25 4.21 27.22
CA ALA A 66 -14.40 4.44 26.35
C ALA A 66 -15.71 4.67 27.10
N LEU A 67 -15.86 4.08 28.29
CA LEU A 67 -17.00 4.31 29.17
C LEU A 67 -16.88 5.63 29.95
N GLU A 68 -15.65 6.11 30.22
CA GLU A 68 -15.39 7.36 30.96
C GLU A 68 -15.43 8.62 30.06
N HIS A 69 -15.07 8.49 28.78
CA HIS A 69 -15.13 9.58 27.79
C HIS A 69 -15.86 9.11 26.50
N PRO A 70 -17.19 9.33 26.40
CA PRO A 70 -18.04 8.68 25.40
C PRO A 70 -17.76 9.08 23.94
N GLY A 71 -17.06 10.19 23.68
CA GLY A 71 -16.63 10.58 22.33
C GLY A 71 -15.28 9.97 21.93
N SER A 72 -14.20 10.36 22.62
CA SER A 72 -12.82 9.98 22.29
C SER A 72 -12.54 8.48 22.49
N GLY A 73 -13.08 7.86 23.53
CA GLY A 73 -12.78 6.47 23.80
C GLY A 73 -13.57 5.48 22.95
N ALA A 74 -14.76 5.85 22.47
CA ALA A 74 -15.55 5.02 21.54
C ALA A 74 -14.87 4.92 20.17
N GLU A 75 -14.38 6.04 19.63
CA GLU A 75 -13.60 6.07 18.38
C GLU A 75 -12.31 5.25 18.52
N THR A 76 -11.57 5.46 19.62
CA THR A 76 -10.35 4.70 19.92
C THR A 76 -10.63 3.19 19.97
N ALA A 77 -11.74 2.76 20.60
CA ALA A 77 -12.12 1.35 20.66
C ALA A 77 -12.45 0.76 19.28
N GLN A 78 -13.10 1.54 18.41
CA GLN A 78 -13.38 1.12 17.03
C GLN A 78 -12.09 0.95 16.23
N GLN A 79 -11.15 1.88 16.34
CA GLN A 79 -9.87 1.82 15.66
C GLN A 79 -9.02 0.64 16.15
N ILE A 80 -8.96 0.39 17.47
CA ILE A 80 -8.29 -0.80 18.03
C ILE A 80 -8.92 -2.09 17.47
N THR A 81 -10.25 -2.15 17.41
CA THR A 81 -10.96 -3.32 16.88
C THR A 81 -10.63 -3.54 15.40
N LEU A 82 -10.61 -2.46 14.61
CA LEU A 82 -10.29 -2.49 13.20
C LEU A 82 -8.84 -2.92 12.96
N LEU A 83 -7.88 -2.33 13.68
CA LEU A 83 -6.46 -2.70 13.59
C LEU A 83 -6.24 -4.15 13.99
N THR A 84 -6.83 -4.61 15.09
CA THR A 84 -6.72 -6.02 15.51
C THR A 84 -7.27 -6.97 14.45
N LYS A 85 -8.39 -6.62 13.81
CA LYS A 85 -8.96 -7.42 12.71
C LYS A 85 -8.07 -7.38 11.46
N THR A 86 -7.45 -6.24 11.16
CA THR A 86 -6.60 -6.05 10.00
C THR A 86 -5.27 -6.79 10.18
N PHE A 87 -4.65 -6.68 11.35
CA PHE A 87 -3.46 -7.43 11.77
C PHE A 87 -3.66 -8.93 11.53
N LYS A 88 -4.73 -9.52 12.06
CA LYS A 88 -5.05 -10.95 11.90
C LYS A 88 -5.28 -11.39 10.45
N LYS A 89 -5.60 -10.47 9.55
CA LYS A 89 -5.77 -10.77 8.12
C LYS A 89 -4.49 -10.58 7.33
N ALA A 90 -3.61 -9.68 7.79
CA ALA A 90 -2.29 -9.45 7.22
C ALA A 90 -1.33 -10.59 7.60
N ASP A 91 -1.41 -11.06 8.85
CA ASP A 91 -0.70 -12.24 9.36
C ASP A 91 -1.22 -13.49 8.62
N SER A 92 -0.43 -13.92 7.63
CA SER A 92 -0.84 -14.94 6.67
C SER A 92 -0.48 -16.34 7.14
N ASN A 93 0.59 -16.44 7.94
CA ASN A 93 1.05 -17.69 8.55
C ASN A 93 0.46 -17.95 9.95
N ALA A 94 -0.28 -16.98 10.51
CA ALA A 94 -0.93 -17.00 11.82
C ALA A 94 0.04 -17.19 12.99
N ASN A 95 1.23 -16.61 12.90
CA ASN A 95 2.28 -16.67 13.94
C ASN A 95 2.18 -15.53 14.99
N GLU A 96 1.13 -14.70 14.92
CA GLU A 96 0.87 -13.55 15.79
C GLU A 96 1.89 -12.39 15.68
N VAL A 97 2.73 -12.40 14.64
CA VAL A 97 3.62 -11.28 14.26
C VAL A 97 3.42 -10.93 12.79
N LEU A 98 3.83 -9.73 12.37
CA LEU A 98 3.84 -9.34 10.97
C LEU A 98 5.28 -9.18 10.50
N GLU A 99 5.68 -10.03 9.56
CA GLU A 99 6.94 -9.87 8.85
C GLU A 99 6.80 -8.82 7.73
N LEU A 100 7.93 -8.23 7.30
CA LEU A 100 7.95 -7.24 6.21
C LEU A 100 7.27 -7.75 4.93
N SER A 101 7.48 -9.03 4.59
CA SER A 101 6.87 -9.65 3.41
C SER A 101 5.36 -9.81 3.52
N GLU A 102 4.84 -10.09 4.72
CA GLU A 102 3.40 -10.23 4.96
C GLU A 102 2.73 -8.86 4.91
N LEU A 103 3.33 -7.86 5.55
CA LEU A 103 2.85 -6.49 5.52
C LEU A 103 2.84 -5.92 4.10
N SER A 104 3.95 -6.08 3.36
CA SER A 104 4.03 -5.66 1.95
C SER A 104 2.99 -6.37 1.08
N SER A 105 2.86 -7.70 1.21
CA SER A 105 1.87 -8.47 0.44
C SER A 105 0.44 -8.04 0.75
N TRP A 106 0.15 -7.73 2.02
CA TRP A 106 -1.15 -7.23 2.44
C TRP A 106 -1.44 -5.84 1.87
N ILE A 107 -0.49 -4.92 1.91
CA ILE A 107 -0.62 -3.56 1.36
C ILE A 107 -0.80 -3.62 -0.17
N ALA A 108 -0.01 -4.44 -0.88
CA ALA A 108 -0.15 -4.64 -2.32
C ALA A 108 -1.55 -5.18 -2.67
N LYS A 109 -2.04 -6.16 -1.90
CA LYS A 109 -3.38 -6.70 -2.07
C LYS A 109 -4.45 -5.65 -1.82
N LYS A 110 -4.34 -4.85 -0.75
CA LYS A 110 -5.30 -3.80 -0.41
C LYS A 110 -5.35 -2.70 -1.46
N THR A 111 -4.19 -2.29 -1.94
CA THR A 111 -4.05 -1.34 -3.05
C THR A 111 -4.76 -1.87 -4.29
N LYS A 112 -4.47 -3.11 -4.70
CA LYS A 112 -5.14 -3.72 -5.86
C LYS A 112 -6.65 -3.86 -5.69
N GLU A 113 -7.13 -4.24 -4.50
CA GLU A 113 -8.55 -4.28 -4.17
C GLU A 113 -9.19 -2.90 -4.33
N HIS A 114 -8.58 -1.85 -3.77
CA HIS A 114 -9.04 -0.46 -3.89
C HIS A 114 -9.14 -0.02 -5.35
N LEU A 115 -8.07 -0.18 -6.14
CA LEU A 115 -8.06 0.19 -7.56
C LEU A 115 -9.10 -0.58 -8.38
N THR A 116 -9.33 -1.86 -8.05
CA THR A 116 -10.35 -2.67 -8.72
C THR A 116 -11.76 -2.20 -8.36
N LEU A 117 -12.00 -1.84 -7.10
CA LEU A 117 -13.29 -1.30 -6.66
C LEU A 117 -13.56 0.06 -7.29
N ALA A 118 -12.56 0.95 -7.32
CA ALA A 118 -12.63 2.24 -7.99
C ALA A 118 -13.11 2.11 -9.45
N LEU A 119 -12.55 1.17 -10.22
CA LEU A 119 -13.00 0.92 -11.60
C LEU A 119 -14.46 0.46 -11.68
N ARG A 120 -14.91 -0.40 -10.76
CA ARG A 120 -16.28 -0.92 -10.77
C ARG A 120 -17.28 0.15 -10.34
N ASP A 121 -16.98 0.83 -9.25
CA ASP A 121 -17.80 1.90 -8.70
C ASP A 121 -17.91 3.04 -9.71
N ASN A 122 -16.82 3.38 -10.42
CA ASN A 122 -16.84 4.35 -11.51
C ASN A 122 -17.90 4.01 -12.58
N ILE A 123 -17.96 2.76 -13.04
CA ILE A 123 -18.94 2.32 -14.05
C ILE A 123 -20.37 2.44 -13.51
N PHE A 124 -20.60 2.00 -12.26
CA PHE A 124 -21.93 2.08 -11.65
C PHE A 124 -22.38 3.51 -11.45
N THR A 125 -21.52 4.37 -10.89
CA THR A 125 -21.80 5.79 -10.68
C THR A 125 -22.00 6.52 -12.00
N PHE A 126 -21.14 6.31 -12.99
CA PHE A 126 -21.28 6.89 -14.32
C PHE A 126 -22.64 6.55 -14.94
N THR A 127 -23.02 5.26 -14.90
CA THR A 127 -24.31 4.79 -15.46
C THR A 127 -25.52 5.33 -14.69
N ALA A 128 -25.36 5.61 -13.39
CA ALA A 128 -26.41 6.19 -12.57
C ALA A 128 -26.60 7.69 -12.82
N ILE A 129 -25.58 8.38 -13.35
CA ILE A 129 -25.60 9.81 -13.64
C ILE A 129 -26.05 10.06 -15.09
N ASP A 130 -25.52 9.30 -16.07
CA ASP A 130 -25.84 9.38 -17.50
C ASP A 130 -27.26 8.84 -17.77
N LEU A 131 -28.27 9.66 -17.48
CA LEU A 131 -29.68 9.30 -17.63
C LEU A 131 -30.41 10.19 -18.64
N ASN A 132 -30.06 11.48 -18.77
CA ASN A 132 -30.91 12.46 -19.45
C ASN A 132 -30.12 13.52 -20.24
N PRO A 133 -29.77 13.26 -21.51
CA PRO A 133 -29.99 12.03 -22.26
C PRO A 133 -28.93 10.98 -21.93
N ARG A 134 -29.31 9.71 -21.88
CA ARG A 134 -28.34 8.61 -21.80
C ARG A 134 -27.50 8.51 -23.07
N ASN A 135 -26.39 9.23 -23.13
CA ASN A 135 -25.60 9.48 -24.33
C ASN A 135 -24.17 8.93 -24.22
N GLY A 136 -23.82 8.31 -23.10
CA GLY A 136 -22.50 7.70 -22.87
C GLY A 136 -21.42 8.70 -22.48
N VAL A 137 -21.81 9.91 -22.08
CA VAL A 137 -20.95 10.92 -21.47
C VAL A 137 -21.68 11.49 -20.25
N VAL A 138 -20.95 12.05 -19.29
CA VAL A 138 -21.55 12.71 -18.13
C VAL A 138 -21.27 14.20 -18.25
N SER A 139 -22.32 15.01 -18.31
CA SER A 139 -22.22 16.48 -18.28
C SER A 139 -22.01 17.01 -16.86
N TRP A 140 -21.45 18.22 -16.74
CA TRP A 140 -21.29 18.86 -15.44
C TRP A 140 -22.65 19.05 -14.74
N GLU A 141 -23.70 19.36 -15.49
CA GLU A 141 -25.06 19.52 -14.96
C GLU A 141 -25.61 18.23 -14.34
N GLU A 142 -25.41 17.09 -15.00
CA GLU A 142 -25.84 15.78 -14.49
C GLU A 142 -25.07 15.39 -13.23
N PHE A 143 -23.74 15.57 -13.25
CA PHE A 143 -22.91 15.31 -12.07
C PHE A 143 -23.28 16.23 -10.90
N HIS A 144 -23.50 17.51 -11.17
CA HIS A 144 -23.88 18.49 -10.15
C HIS A 144 -25.23 18.16 -9.51
N ALA A 145 -26.22 17.78 -10.32
CA ALA A 145 -27.52 17.32 -9.83
C ALA A 145 -27.39 16.07 -8.96
N TYR A 146 -26.61 15.09 -9.40
CA TYR A 146 -26.32 13.89 -8.62
C TYR A 146 -25.63 14.22 -7.29
N PHE A 147 -24.62 15.10 -7.31
CA PHE A 147 -23.91 15.53 -6.12
C PHE A 147 -24.86 16.17 -5.08
N LEU A 148 -25.74 17.07 -5.51
CA LEU A 148 -26.72 17.69 -4.62
C LEU A 148 -27.72 16.67 -4.06
N GLN A 149 -28.17 15.72 -4.87
CA GLN A 149 -29.05 14.65 -4.40
C GLN A 149 -28.39 13.79 -3.32
N GLN A 150 -27.11 13.45 -3.47
CA GLN A 150 -26.34 12.71 -2.44
C GLN A 150 -26.21 13.50 -1.13
N HIS A 151 -26.23 14.83 -1.19
CA HIS A 151 -26.20 15.71 -0.02
C HIS A 151 -27.60 16.02 0.55
N GLY A 152 -28.65 15.34 0.05
CA GLY A 152 -30.00 15.40 0.61
C GLY A 152 -30.85 16.57 0.11
N TYR A 153 -30.49 17.18 -1.03
CA TYR A 153 -31.31 18.21 -1.66
C TYR A 153 -32.39 17.60 -2.58
N ASP A 154 -33.60 18.16 -2.52
CA ASP A 154 -34.73 17.71 -3.32
C ASP A 154 -34.64 18.11 -4.80
N ASP A 155 -35.28 17.33 -5.68
CA ASP A 155 -35.30 17.57 -7.14
C ASP A 155 -35.80 18.96 -7.53
N GLU A 156 -36.73 19.54 -6.77
CA GLU A 156 -37.26 20.89 -7.01
C GLU A 156 -36.22 21.96 -6.69
N PHE A 157 -35.41 21.76 -5.65
CA PHE A 157 -34.29 22.64 -5.35
C PHE A 157 -33.25 22.54 -6.46
N ILE A 158 -32.86 21.32 -6.85
CA ILE A 158 -31.82 21.09 -7.86
C ILE A 158 -32.17 21.74 -9.20
N LYS A 159 -33.41 21.58 -9.68
CA LYS A 159 -33.86 22.17 -10.95
C LYS A 159 -33.91 23.70 -10.96
N ASN A 160 -34.18 24.30 -9.81
CA ASN A 160 -34.29 25.75 -9.66
C ASN A 160 -33.01 26.40 -9.13
N HIS A 161 -31.98 25.61 -8.81
CA HIS A 161 -30.76 26.12 -8.22
C HIS A 161 -29.90 26.82 -9.28
N GLU A 162 -29.71 28.12 -9.13
CA GLU A 162 -28.78 28.88 -9.98
C GLU A 162 -27.33 28.41 -9.75
N HIS A 163 -26.53 28.34 -10.80
CA HIS A 163 -25.08 28.02 -10.77
C HIS A 163 -24.22 28.95 -9.89
N ASN A 164 -24.82 29.92 -9.20
CA ASN A 164 -24.14 30.81 -8.24
C ASN A 164 -24.10 30.23 -6.82
N HIS A 165 -24.64 29.02 -6.60
CA HIS A 165 -24.58 28.29 -5.34
C HIS A 165 -25.08 29.06 -4.12
N LYS A 166 -26.01 30.01 -4.32
CA LYS A 166 -26.60 30.79 -3.23
C LYS A 166 -27.47 29.89 -2.36
N GLY A 167 -27.39 30.06 -1.04
CA GLY A 167 -28.14 29.25 -0.07
C GLY A 167 -27.49 27.91 0.32
N LEU A 168 -26.45 27.45 -0.39
CA LEU A 168 -25.71 26.26 0.05
C LEU A 168 -24.78 26.58 1.23
N PRO A 169 -24.54 25.63 2.15
CA PRO A 169 -23.48 25.71 3.16
C PRO A 169 -22.11 25.94 2.52
N ARG A 170 -21.22 26.64 3.21
CA ARG A 170 -19.87 26.95 2.71
C ARG A 170 -19.09 25.68 2.32
N GLU A 171 -19.16 24.64 3.15
CA GLU A 171 -18.47 23.35 2.92
C GLU A 171 -18.89 22.71 1.59
N ILE A 172 -20.19 22.73 1.28
CA ILE A 172 -20.74 22.18 0.04
C ILE A 172 -20.29 23.01 -1.16
N LYS A 173 -20.24 24.34 -1.04
CA LYS A 173 -19.71 25.20 -2.12
C LYS A 173 -18.23 24.93 -2.37
N GLU A 174 -17.44 24.79 -1.33
CA GLU A 174 -16.01 24.50 -1.45
C GLU A 174 -15.80 23.12 -2.09
N ALA A 175 -16.61 22.12 -1.74
CA ALA A 175 -16.59 20.81 -2.40
C ALA A 175 -16.92 20.92 -3.90
N ILE A 176 -17.99 21.62 -4.27
CA ILE A 176 -18.36 21.82 -5.67
C ILE A 176 -17.24 22.55 -6.45
N MET A 177 -16.58 23.52 -5.84
CA MET A 177 -15.48 24.25 -6.48
C MET A 177 -14.24 23.36 -6.68
N ARG A 178 -13.91 22.49 -5.71
CA ARG A 178 -12.84 21.50 -5.87
C ARG A 178 -13.17 20.50 -6.98
N ASP A 179 -14.39 19.96 -6.98
CA ASP A 179 -14.85 19.04 -8.01
C ASP A 179 -14.83 19.70 -9.39
N LYS A 180 -15.17 20.99 -9.49
CA LYS A 180 -15.13 21.72 -10.75
C LYS A 180 -13.70 21.92 -11.27
N ALA A 181 -12.74 22.16 -10.38
CA ALA A 181 -11.33 22.25 -10.75
C ALA A 181 -10.81 20.89 -11.24
N ALA A 182 -11.06 19.81 -10.49
CA ALA A 182 -10.68 18.46 -10.88
C ALA A 182 -11.36 17.98 -12.17
N TRP A 183 -12.62 18.38 -12.40
CA TRP A 183 -13.33 18.13 -13.65
C TRP A 183 -12.61 18.77 -14.84
N SER A 184 -12.21 20.04 -14.70
CA SER A 184 -11.50 20.75 -15.78
C SER A 184 -10.15 20.12 -16.12
N GLU A 185 -9.49 19.49 -15.15
CA GLU A 185 -8.22 18.77 -15.35
C GLU A 185 -8.45 17.43 -16.07
N ALA A 186 -9.52 16.73 -15.71
CA ALA A 186 -9.86 15.44 -16.31
C ALA A 186 -10.45 15.56 -17.74
N ALA A 187 -11.16 16.66 -18.02
CA ALA A 187 -11.86 16.95 -19.26
C ALA A 187 -10.91 17.30 -20.42
N ARG A 188 -10.26 16.29 -20.99
CA ARG A 188 -9.26 16.48 -22.06
C ARG A 188 -9.89 16.61 -23.45
N SER A 189 -11.02 15.94 -23.67
CA SER A 189 -11.71 15.94 -24.95
C SER A 189 -12.69 17.11 -25.11
N ASP A 190 -13.50 17.36 -24.09
CA ASP A 190 -14.51 18.43 -24.07
C ASP A 190 -14.68 18.95 -22.63
N PRO A 191 -14.54 20.26 -22.38
CA PRO A 191 -14.61 20.83 -21.03
C PRO A 191 -15.99 20.62 -20.35
N ASP A 192 -17.06 20.48 -21.11
CA ASP A 192 -18.42 20.44 -20.57
C ASP A 192 -18.91 19.02 -20.25
N GLN A 193 -18.18 17.98 -20.67
CA GLN A 193 -18.58 16.58 -20.52
C GLN A 193 -17.39 15.64 -20.34
N LEU A 194 -17.56 14.60 -19.53
CA LEU A 194 -16.56 13.55 -19.31
C LEU A 194 -17.00 12.24 -19.95
N THR A 195 -16.10 11.62 -20.71
CA THR A 195 -16.22 10.21 -21.09
C THR A 195 -16.01 9.30 -19.88
N LEU A 196 -16.31 7.99 -20.01
CA LEU A 196 -16.14 7.03 -18.89
C LEU A 196 -14.71 7.02 -18.32
N ASP A 197 -13.70 7.13 -19.19
CA ASP A 197 -12.28 7.11 -18.79
C ASP A 197 -11.85 8.44 -18.17
N GLU A 198 -12.36 9.57 -18.65
CA GLU A 198 -12.10 10.88 -18.04
C GLU A 198 -12.85 11.03 -16.71
N PHE A 199 -14.04 10.45 -16.59
CA PHE A 199 -14.77 10.37 -15.33
C PHE A 199 -14.02 9.53 -14.29
N LEU A 200 -13.32 8.47 -14.73
CA LEU A 200 -12.40 7.72 -13.86
C LEU A 200 -11.23 8.60 -13.43
N ALA A 201 -10.61 9.35 -14.34
CA ALA A 201 -9.52 10.28 -14.01
C ALA A 201 -9.95 11.35 -13.00
N PHE A 202 -11.19 11.83 -13.13
CA PHE A 202 -11.79 12.81 -12.22
C PHE A 202 -12.04 12.24 -10.81
N ARG A 203 -12.54 11.00 -10.70
CA ARG A 203 -12.96 10.40 -9.41
C ARG A 203 -11.87 9.58 -8.72
N HIS A 204 -11.02 8.95 -9.51
CA HIS A 204 -10.03 7.97 -9.12
C HIS A 204 -8.76 8.15 -9.97
N PRO A 205 -8.06 9.30 -9.84
CA PRO A 205 -6.84 9.58 -10.60
C PRO A 205 -5.81 8.46 -10.49
N GLU A 206 -5.70 7.82 -9.32
CA GLU A 206 -4.79 6.71 -9.03
C GLU A 206 -5.10 5.44 -9.84
N SER A 207 -6.32 5.31 -10.36
CA SER A 207 -6.77 4.17 -11.16
C SER A 207 -6.74 4.45 -12.66
N SER A 208 -6.61 5.73 -13.06
CA SER A 208 -6.65 6.17 -14.44
C SER A 208 -5.29 6.05 -15.13
N HIS A 209 -5.24 5.27 -16.20
CA HIS A 209 -4.02 5.14 -16.99
C HIS A 209 -3.59 6.47 -17.62
N ALA A 210 -4.57 7.29 -18.02
CA ALA A 210 -4.32 8.61 -18.57
C ALA A 210 -3.66 9.56 -17.57
N THR A 211 -4.14 9.54 -16.32
CA THR A 211 -3.57 10.39 -15.26
C THR A 211 -2.14 9.95 -14.93
N ILE A 212 -1.90 8.64 -14.83
CA ILE A 212 -0.55 8.11 -14.59
C ILE A 212 0.40 8.50 -15.73
N LEU A 213 -0.05 8.43 -16.99
CA LEU A 213 0.75 8.89 -18.14
C LEU A 213 1.06 10.39 -18.08
N ASN A 214 0.10 11.22 -17.68
CA ASN A 214 0.33 12.66 -17.51
C ASN A 214 1.41 12.92 -16.46
N ILE A 215 1.37 12.21 -15.32
CA ILE A 215 2.39 12.32 -14.26
C ILE A 215 3.78 11.92 -14.79
N VAL A 216 3.85 10.89 -15.65
CA VAL A 216 5.11 10.50 -16.31
C VAL A 216 5.64 11.64 -17.20
N GLU A 217 4.80 12.20 -18.05
CA GLU A 217 5.22 13.29 -18.95
C GLU A 217 5.61 14.56 -18.17
N GLU A 218 4.89 14.89 -17.09
CA GLU A 218 5.26 16.00 -16.19
C GLU A 218 6.59 15.74 -15.49
N THR A 219 6.82 14.50 -15.05
CA THR A 219 8.07 14.10 -14.41
C THR A 219 9.24 14.25 -15.38
N ILE A 220 9.09 13.79 -16.63
CA ILE A 220 10.11 13.97 -17.67
C ILE A 220 10.30 15.45 -17.95
N ALA A 221 9.24 16.20 -18.24
CA ALA A 221 9.33 17.61 -18.59
C ALA A 221 10.00 18.48 -17.51
N ARG A 222 9.92 18.06 -16.24
CA ARG A 222 10.55 18.74 -15.11
C ARG A 222 12.00 18.31 -14.89
N LEU A 223 12.31 17.04 -15.07
CA LEU A 223 13.61 16.45 -14.70
C LEU A 223 14.60 16.34 -15.86
N ASP A 224 14.12 16.21 -17.10
CA ASP A 224 14.93 16.08 -18.31
C ASP A 224 15.53 17.44 -18.69
N ILE A 225 16.80 17.67 -18.32
CA ILE A 225 17.46 18.96 -18.51
C ILE A 225 18.01 19.08 -19.93
N ASP A 226 18.51 17.98 -20.50
CA ASP A 226 19.13 17.97 -21.82
C ASP A 226 18.13 17.75 -22.97
N GLY A 227 16.90 17.36 -22.65
CA GLY A 227 15.77 17.25 -23.56
C GLY A 227 15.82 16.00 -24.44
N ASP A 228 16.53 14.96 -24.02
CA ASP A 228 16.66 13.71 -24.78
C ASP A 228 15.47 12.75 -24.60
N GLY A 229 14.54 13.09 -23.69
CA GLY A 229 13.32 12.36 -23.39
C GLY A 229 13.53 11.13 -22.49
N GLN A 230 14.69 10.98 -21.88
CA GLN A 230 15.06 9.97 -20.89
C GLN A 230 15.63 10.67 -19.64
N LEU A 231 15.69 9.98 -18.52
CA LEU A 231 16.27 10.54 -17.28
C LEU A 231 17.52 9.79 -16.87
N THR A 232 18.61 10.52 -16.68
CA THR A 232 19.82 10.00 -16.04
C THR A 232 19.64 9.87 -14.53
N SER A 233 20.53 9.11 -13.89
CA SER A 233 20.50 8.95 -12.43
C SER A 233 20.73 10.26 -11.67
N GLU A 234 21.51 11.15 -12.28
CA GLU A 234 21.84 12.48 -11.80
C GLU A 234 20.61 13.38 -11.83
N GLU A 235 19.91 13.45 -12.97
CA GLU A 235 18.68 14.24 -13.12
C GLU A 235 17.56 13.74 -12.22
N PHE A 236 17.37 12.41 -12.16
CA PHE A 236 16.32 11.81 -11.35
C PHE A 236 16.50 12.08 -9.85
N ALA A 237 17.75 12.10 -9.38
CA ALA A 237 18.09 12.24 -7.96
C ALA A 237 18.55 13.65 -7.56
N ASP A 238 18.40 14.65 -8.44
CA ASP A 238 18.88 16.01 -8.18
C ASP A 238 18.03 16.72 -7.10
N PRO A 239 18.60 17.06 -5.93
CA PRO A 239 17.88 17.79 -4.89
C PRO A 239 17.64 19.28 -5.20
N GLU A 240 18.27 19.84 -6.24
CA GLU A 240 18.01 21.23 -6.67
C GLU A 240 16.76 21.34 -7.53
N ILE A 241 16.42 20.27 -8.27
CA ILE A 241 15.26 20.21 -9.17
C ILE A 241 14.04 19.59 -8.47
N ASN A 242 14.28 18.72 -7.50
CA ASN A 242 13.22 18.08 -6.72
C ASN A 242 12.99 18.80 -5.39
N GLU A 243 11.73 18.86 -4.96
CA GLU A 243 11.39 19.34 -3.64
C GLU A 243 11.87 18.34 -2.58
N VAL A 244 12.89 18.74 -1.80
CA VAL A 244 13.40 17.93 -0.68
C VAL A 244 12.46 18.09 0.51
N PRO A 245 11.89 17.00 1.06
CA PRO A 245 11.01 17.08 2.22
C PRO A 245 11.70 17.67 3.46
N ASP A 246 10.93 18.43 4.24
CA ASP A 246 11.40 19.02 5.50
C ASP A 246 11.93 17.92 6.45
N GLY A 247 13.16 18.10 6.94
CA GLY A 247 13.81 17.17 7.87
C GLY A 247 14.71 16.10 7.23
N ILE A 248 14.85 16.09 5.90
CA ILE A 248 15.80 15.23 5.18
C ILE A 248 16.93 16.10 4.61
N THR A 249 18.19 15.66 4.72
CA THR A 249 19.31 16.38 4.08
C THR A 249 19.34 16.12 2.58
N PRO A 250 19.81 17.06 1.75
CA PRO A 250 19.93 16.87 0.29
C PRO A 250 20.70 15.60 -0.08
N GLU A 251 21.74 15.26 0.67
CA GLU A 251 22.55 14.05 0.43
C GLU A 251 21.75 12.78 0.69
N ARG A 252 21.01 12.72 1.81
CA ARG A 252 20.16 11.57 2.14
C ARG A 252 19.02 11.43 1.13
N TYR A 253 18.40 12.54 0.74
CA TYR A 253 17.38 12.56 -0.30
C TYR A 253 17.92 11.97 -1.61
N LYS A 254 19.10 12.44 -2.04
CA LYS A 254 19.77 11.93 -3.24
C LYS A 254 20.06 10.43 -3.13
N GLU A 255 20.56 9.95 -1.99
CA GLU A 255 20.80 8.52 -1.76
C GLU A 255 19.52 7.68 -1.87
N GLU A 256 18.40 8.14 -1.32
CA GLU A 256 17.10 7.48 -1.42
C GLU A 256 16.59 7.46 -2.87
N ARG A 257 16.68 8.60 -3.58
CA ARG A 257 16.30 8.71 -4.99
C ARG A 257 17.16 7.84 -5.91
N LEU A 258 18.45 7.68 -5.62
CA LEU A 258 19.32 6.76 -6.36
C LEU A 258 18.97 5.28 -6.13
N LYS A 259 18.34 4.93 -5.00
CA LYS A 259 17.78 3.58 -4.81
C LYS A 259 16.52 3.40 -5.63
N ASP A 260 15.63 4.39 -5.63
CA ASP A 260 14.43 4.42 -6.46
C ASP A 260 14.79 4.30 -7.95
N PHE A 261 15.83 5.01 -8.41
CA PHE A 261 16.34 4.92 -9.78
C PHE A 261 16.70 3.49 -10.17
N LYS A 262 17.41 2.77 -9.31
CA LYS A 262 17.81 1.37 -9.58
C LYS A 262 16.64 0.39 -9.61
N ILE A 263 15.53 0.74 -8.95
CA ILE A 263 14.30 -0.05 -8.98
C ILE A 263 13.53 0.25 -10.28
N ALA A 264 13.54 1.50 -10.72
CA ALA A 264 12.91 1.94 -11.96
C ALA A 264 13.64 1.44 -13.22
N ASP A 265 14.98 1.48 -13.22
CA ASP A 265 15.87 1.05 -14.31
C ASP A 265 15.88 -0.48 -14.42
N GLY A 266 14.89 -1.01 -15.13
CA GLY A 266 14.62 -2.44 -15.21
C GLY A 266 15.58 -3.17 -16.14
N ASP A 267 15.99 -2.52 -17.22
CA ASP A 267 16.95 -3.06 -18.18
C ASP A 267 18.42 -2.80 -17.80
N LYS A 268 18.65 -1.94 -16.81
CA LYS A 268 19.95 -1.58 -16.23
C LYS A 268 20.85 -0.85 -17.22
N ASN A 269 20.27 -0.07 -18.12
CA ASN A 269 21.00 0.71 -19.10
C ASN A 269 21.51 2.05 -18.53
N GLY A 270 21.09 2.43 -17.32
CA GLY A 270 21.48 3.66 -16.65
C GLY A 270 20.68 4.90 -17.06
N LEU A 271 19.57 4.72 -17.75
CA LEU A 271 18.61 5.74 -18.20
C LEU A 271 17.20 5.25 -17.89
N LEU A 272 16.29 6.16 -17.55
CA LEU A 272 14.88 5.83 -17.39
C LEU A 272 14.10 6.30 -18.60
N ASP A 273 13.48 5.36 -19.30
CA ASP A 273 12.53 5.68 -20.37
C ASP A 273 11.10 5.88 -19.84
N ARG A 274 10.20 6.37 -20.71
CA ARG A 274 8.78 6.56 -20.38
C ARG A 274 8.10 5.29 -19.85
N LYS A 275 8.46 4.12 -20.36
CA LYS A 275 7.83 2.86 -20.00
C LYS A 275 8.29 2.40 -18.62
N GLU A 276 9.56 2.60 -18.31
CA GLU A 276 10.13 2.33 -16.99
C GLU A 276 9.55 3.28 -15.95
N LEU A 277 9.47 4.57 -16.26
CA LEU A 277 8.81 5.56 -15.38
C LEU A 277 7.33 5.23 -15.19
N LEU A 278 6.60 4.87 -16.24
CA LEU A 278 5.21 4.44 -16.14
C LEU A 278 5.07 3.22 -15.21
N HIS A 279 5.95 2.24 -15.32
CA HIS A 279 5.93 1.08 -14.44
C HIS A 279 6.28 1.44 -13.00
N PHE A 280 7.23 2.35 -12.81
CA PHE A 280 7.68 2.83 -11.51
C PHE A 280 6.65 3.71 -10.80
N ILE A 281 5.81 4.45 -11.53
CA ILE A 281 4.78 5.34 -10.95
C ILE A 281 3.45 4.60 -10.74
N ASP A 282 3.18 3.52 -11.49
CA ASP A 282 1.94 2.75 -11.34
C ASP A 282 1.77 2.26 -9.89
N PRO A 283 0.71 2.68 -9.16
CA PRO A 283 0.47 2.29 -7.77
C PRO A 283 0.34 0.78 -7.54
N ARG A 284 0.12 0.00 -8.61
CA ARG A 284 0.06 -1.47 -8.58
C ARG A 284 1.43 -2.12 -8.46
N ASN A 285 2.51 -1.36 -8.67
CA ASN A 285 3.85 -1.88 -8.58
C ASN A 285 4.19 -2.26 -7.13
N THR A 286 4.77 -3.44 -6.94
CA THR A 286 5.02 -4.03 -5.62
C THR A 286 6.02 -3.24 -4.81
N HIS A 287 6.94 -2.51 -5.45
CA HIS A 287 7.93 -1.72 -4.71
C HIS A 287 7.28 -0.61 -3.87
N HIS A 288 6.13 -0.05 -4.28
CA HIS A 288 5.39 0.92 -3.45
C HIS A 288 4.90 0.28 -2.16
N ALA A 289 4.34 -0.93 -2.26
CA ALA A 289 3.88 -1.68 -1.09
C ALA A 289 5.04 -2.10 -0.19
N GLU A 290 6.19 -2.46 -0.76
CA GLU A 290 7.42 -2.77 -0.01
C GLU A 290 7.98 -1.55 0.70
N LYS A 291 8.02 -0.39 0.03
CA LYS A 291 8.49 0.89 0.60
C LYS A 291 7.59 1.35 1.74
N GLU A 292 6.27 1.28 1.55
CA GLU A 292 5.29 1.59 2.60
C GLU A 292 5.43 0.63 3.79
N ALA A 293 5.53 -0.68 3.54
CA ALA A 293 5.73 -1.66 4.59
C ALA A 293 7.03 -1.41 5.38
N LEU A 294 8.11 -1.04 4.70
CA LEU A 294 9.38 -0.71 5.32
C LEU A 294 9.28 0.56 6.18
N ASN A 295 8.58 1.59 5.71
CA ASN A 295 8.35 2.82 6.46
C ASN A 295 7.55 2.53 7.74
N LEU A 296 6.46 1.76 7.62
CA LEU A 296 5.64 1.33 8.75
C LEU A 296 6.43 0.49 9.76
N MET A 297 7.23 -0.47 9.26
CA MET A 297 8.11 -1.29 10.09
C MET A 297 9.10 -0.42 10.85
N THR A 298 9.82 0.45 10.15
CA THR A 298 10.85 1.33 10.74
C THR A 298 10.28 2.27 11.81
N ALA A 299 9.02 2.70 11.65
CA ALA A 299 8.35 3.60 12.58
C ALA A 299 7.71 2.89 13.78
N ALA A 300 7.34 1.62 13.66
CA ALA A 300 6.57 0.88 14.67
C ALA A 300 7.35 -0.19 15.43
N ASP A 301 8.35 -0.80 14.80
CA ASP A 301 9.24 -1.81 15.40
C ASP A 301 10.09 -1.14 16.50
N THR A 302 9.65 -1.31 17.75
CA THR A 302 10.20 -0.57 18.88
C THR A 302 11.40 -1.29 19.48
N ASP A 303 11.42 -2.62 19.42
CA ASP A 303 12.50 -3.44 19.93
C ASP A 303 13.53 -3.86 18.86
N GLN A 304 13.28 -3.48 17.60
CA GLN A 304 14.17 -3.65 16.44
C GLN A 304 14.45 -5.12 16.13
N ASP A 305 13.47 -5.99 16.36
CA ASP A 305 13.58 -7.42 16.08
C ASP A 305 13.22 -7.77 14.60
N GLY A 306 12.74 -6.79 13.84
CA GLY A 306 12.41 -6.91 12.41
C GLY A 306 11.02 -7.48 12.14
N VAL A 307 10.17 -7.64 13.15
CA VAL A 307 8.76 -8.02 13.02
C VAL A 307 7.87 -7.05 13.82
N LEU A 308 6.58 -7.00 13.48
CA LEU A 308 5.63 -6.20 14.26
C LEU A 308 4.69 -7.09 15.06
N THR A 309 4.67 -6.87 16.36
CA THR A 309 3.65 -7.43 17.25
C THR A 309 2.36 -6.60 17.19
N LEU A 310 1.24 -7.20 17.59
CA LEU A 310 -0.02 -6.46 17.70
C LEU A 310 0.11 -5.25 18.65
N LEU A 311 0.94 -5.36 19.70
CA LEU A 311 1.13 -4.27 20.66
C LEU A 311 1.82 -3.06 20.02
N GLU A 312 2.80 -3.28 19.14
CA GLU A 312 3.50 -2.21 18.42
C GLU A 312 2.59 -1.53 17.40
N VAL A 313 1.81 -2.32 16.65
CA VAL A 313 0.81 -1.79 15.72
C VAL A 313 -0.24 -0.94 16.45
N LEU A 314 -0.71 -1.40 17.62
CA LEU A 314 -1.63 -0.62 18.44
C LEU A 314 -0.97 0.60 19.11
N GLY A 315 0.34 0.51 19.40
CA GLY A 315 1.15 1.60 19.91
C GLY A 315 1.26 2.75 18.91
N GLN A 316 1.40 2.43 17.62
CA GLN A 316 1.42 3.40 16.51
C GLN A 316 0.08 3.48 15.76
N ARG A 317 -1.05 3.41 16.48
CA ARG A 317 -2.39 3.37 15.89
C ARG A 317 -2.67 4.45 14.84
N GLU A 318 -2.30 5.71 15.11
CA GLU A 318 -2.57 6.82 14.18
C GLU A 318 -1.85 6.62 12.83
N LEU A 319 -0.60 6.14 12.87
CA LEU A 319 0.19 5.84 11.68
C LEU A 319 -0.49 4.75 10.83
N PHE A 320 -0.88 3.64 11.45
CA PHE A 320 -1.51 2.52 10.73
C PHE A 320 -2.89 2.87 10.20
N MET A 321 -3.67 3.67 10.92
CA MET A 321 -5.00 4.12 10.47
C MET A 321 -4.93 5.05 9.26
N ALA A 322 -3.83 5.81 9.09
CA ALA A 322 -3.58 6.63 7.91
C ALA A 322 -2.94 5.87 6.75
N SER A 323 -2.38 4.68 7.01
CA SER A 323 -1.66 3.89 6.02
C SER A 323 -2.56 3.09 5.07
N LYS A 324 -1.98 2.66 3.94
CA LYS A 324 -2.63 1.76 2.96
C LYS A 324 -2.98 0.38 3.53
N MET A 325 -2.45 0.02 4.71
CA MET A 325 -2.81 -1.23 5.41
C MET A 325 -4.30 -1.24 5.82
N VAL A 326 -4.83 -0.08 6.21
CA VAL A 326 -6.18 0.09 6.76
C VAL A 326 -7.09 0.85 5.80
N ASP A 327 -6.64 1.99 5.29
CA ASP A 327 -7.43 2.89 4.46
C ASP A 327 -6.63 3.37 3.25
N ALA A 328 -6.66 2.55 2.18
CA ALA A 328 -6.00 2.89 0.93
C ALA A 328 -6.59 4.14 0.27
N ALA A 329 -7.92 4.35 0.36
CA ALA A 329 -8.58 5.49 -0.26
C ALA A 329 -8.11 6.81 0.35
N ARG A 330 -8.07 6.89 1.68
CA ARG A 330 -7.55 8.07 2.38
C ARG A 330 -6.08 8.30 2.09
N SER A 331 -5.27 7.24 2.07
CA SER A 331 -3.84 7.36 1.78
C SER A 331 -3.54 7.85 0.36
N PHE A 332 -4.37 7.51 -0.64
CA PHE A 332 -4.19 8.00 -2.01
C PHE A 332 -4.57 9.48 -2.17
N HIS A 333 -5.53 9.99 -1.40
CA HIS A 333 -5.90 11.41 -1.45
C HIS A 333 -4.74 12.35 -1.05
N ASP A 334 -3.78 11.86 -0.26
CA ASP A 334 -2.60 12.66 0.10
C ASP A 334 -1.48 12.57 -0.97
N GLU A 335 -1.59 11.66 -1.95
CA GLU A 335 -0.57 11.39 -2.97
C GLU A 335 -0.94 11.89 -4.38
N PHE A 336 -2.23 12.11 -4.67
CA PHE A 336 -2.77 12.43 -6.00
C PHE A 336 -3.66 13.67 -6.02
#